data_AF-G8YAY5-F1
#
_entry.id   AF-G8YAY5-F1
#
_cell.length_a   1.000
_cell.length_b   1.000
_cell.length_c   1.000
_cell.angle_alpha   90.00
_cell.angle_beta   90.00
_cell.angle_gamma   90.00
#
_symmetry.space_group_name_H-M   'P 1'
#
loop_
_entity.id
_entity.type
_entity.pdbx_description
1 polymer ?
#
loop_
_entity_poly.entity_id
_entity_poly.type
_entity_poly.pdbx_seq_one_letter_code
_entity_poly.pdbx_strand_id
1 'polypeptide(L)'
;MSSGNRESVFPTRMTLGVMKGKLKGAQQGHSLLKRKSEALTKRFRDITHRIDDAKRKMGRVMQTAAFSLAEVQYATGDNIAYQVEESVQNARFQVKARQENVSGVFLPAFESEVNEDINDFKMTGLGRGGQQVQRAKAVYSKAVETLVELASLQTAFIILDEVIKVTNRRVNAIEHVIIPRTENTISYINSELDELDREEFYRLKKVQEKKQEASAAEEEEVSKKKQAIANKAHEESHNEEGSASEKKAESSAGANAPPEKDILNEGEEDIIF
;
A
#
# COMPACT_ATOMS: atom_id res chain seq x y z
N MET A 1 -23.28 7.46 -16.22
CA MET A 1 -21.96 7.02 -15.72
C MET A 1 -21.98 7.01 -14.20
N SER A 2 -21.45 5.97 -13.54
CA SER A 2 -21.55 5.84 -12.08
C SER A 2 -20.60 6.79 -11.34
N SER A 3 -21.16 7.57 -10.42
CA SER A 3 -20.41 8.51 -9.57
C SER A 3 -19.51 7.83 -8.52
N GLY A 4 -19.67 6.52 -8.27
CA GLY A 4 -18.88 5.79 -7.26
C GLY A 4 -17.44 5.43 -7.66
N ASN A 5 -17.11 5.47 -8.97
CA ASN A 5 -15.83 4.99 -9.52
C ASN A 5 -14.67 5.99 -9.48
N ARG A 6 -14.89 7.20 -8.96
CA ARG A 6 -13.87 8.26 -8.78
C ARG A 6 -14.03 8.93 -7.41
N GLU A 7 -13.03 9.69 -6.99
CA GLU A 7 -13.13 10.51 -5.78
C GLU A 7 -13.62 11.94 -6.12
N SER A 8 -14.42 12.52 -5.24
CA SER A 8 -14.95 13.88 -5.40
C SER A 8 -13.91 14.91 -4.98
N VAL A 9 -13.04 15.30 -5.91
CA VAL A 9 -12.01 16.34 -5.73
C VAL A 9 -12.01 17.31 -6.91
N PHE A 10 -11.69 18.58 -6.64
CA PHE A 10 -11.51 19.58 -7.68
C PHE A 10 -10.20 19.33 -8.46
N PRO A 11 -10.21 19.46 -9.80
CA PRO A 11 -9.02 19.26 -10.62
C PRO A 11 -8.06 20.45 -10.45
N THR A 12 -6.91 20.21 -9.80
CA THR A 12 -5.83 21.19 -9.67
C THR A 12 -4.48 20.48 -9.73
N ARG A 13 -3.41 21.18 -10.11
CA ARG A 13 -2.05 20.61 -10.11
C ARG A 13 -1.62 20.12 -8.71
N MET A 14 -2.16 20.72 -7.64
CA MET A 14 -1.95 20.27 -6.25
C MET A 14 -2.68 18.95 -5.94
N THR A 15 -3.97 18.82 -6.29
CA THR A 15 -4.74 17.58 -6.04
C THR A 15 -4.23 16.42 -6.90
N LEU A 16 -3.74 16.69 -8.11
CA LEU A 16 -2.99 15.74 -8.93
C LEU A 16 -1.76 15.18 -8.19
N GLY A 17 -0.97 16.05 -7.56
CA GLY A 17 0.20 15.64 -6.76
C GLY A 17 -0.18 14.74 -5.59
N VAL A 18 -1.22 15.11 -4.84
CA VAL A 18 -1.77 14.32 -3.73
C VAL A 18 -2.26 12.95 -4.21
N MET A 19 -2.97 12.87 -5.35
CA MET A 19 -3.48 11.61 -5.89
C MET A 19 -2.35 10.70 -6.42
N LYS A 20 -1.33 11.25 -7.08
CA LYS A 20 -0.13 10.47 -7.48
C LYS A 20 0.63 9.93 -6.25
N GLY A 21 0.73 10.71 -5.18
CA GLY A 21 1.27 10.26 -3.90
C GLY A 21 0.45 9.12 -3.27
N LYS A 22 -0.89 9.28 -3.24
CA LYS A 22 -1.83 8.27 -2.75
C LYS A 22 -1.77 6.97 -3.56
N LEU A 23 -1.64 7.04 -4.89
CA LEU A 23 -1.47 5.88 -5.76
C LEU A 23 -0.19 5.09 -5.39
N LYS A 24 0.96 5.79 -5.31
CA LYS A 24 2.24 5.18 -4.94
C LYS A 24 2.19 4.54 -3.54
N GLY A 25 1.54 5.21 -2.58
CA GLY A 25 1.30 4.68 -1.24
C GLY A 25 0.40 3.44 -1.23
N ALA A 26 -0.66 3.40 -2.07
CA ALA A 26 -1.53 2.24 -2.21
C ALA A 26 -0.80 1.03 -2.83
N GLN A 27 -0.01 1.25 -3.89
CA GLN A 27 0.82 0.21 -4.51
C GLN A 27 1.86 -0.37 -3.54
N GLN A 28 2.57 0.49 -2.80
CA GLN A 28 3.49 0.06 -1.75
C GLN A 28 2.76 -0.72 -0.64
N GLY A 29 1.63 -0.19 -0.14
CA GLY A 29 0.81 -0.83 0.88
C GLY A 29 0.28 -2.20 0.48
N HIS A 30 -0.17 -2.37 -0.77
CA HIS A 30 -0.53 -3.67 -1.33
C HIS A 30 0.66 -4.64 -1.26
N SER A 31 1.84 -4.25 -1.74
CA SER A 31 3.02 -5.14 -1.76
C SER A 31 3.47 -5.58 -0.35
N LEU A 32 3.36 -4.68 0.65
CA LEU A 32 3.70 -4.97 2.05
C LEU A 32 2.67 -5.90 2.71
N LEU A 33 1.38 -5.65 2.50
CA LEU A 33 0.31 -6.49 3.05
C LEU A 33 0.29 -7.89 2.41
N LYS A 34 0.60 -8.00 1.11
CA LYS A 34 0.72 -9.27 0.40
C LYS A 34 1.89 -10.12 0.93
N ARG A 35 3.08 -9.52 1.10
CA ARG A 35 4.22 -10.17 1.76
C ARG A 35 3.88 -10.60 3.20
N LYS A 36 3.10 -9.81 3.94
CA LYS A 36 2.63 -10.20 5.29
C LYS A 36 1.66 -11.38 5.23
N SER A 37 0.67 -11.40 4.33
CA SER A 37 -0.28 -12.51 4.25
C SER A 37 0.38 -13.81 3.76
N GLU A 38 1.36 -13.74 2.86
CA GLU A 38 2.17 -14.90 2.45
C GLU A 38 2.96 -15.48 3.64
N ALA A 39 3.63 -14.64 4.43
CA ALA A 39 4.37 -15.07 5.62
C ALA A 39 3.45 -15.68 6.70
N LEU A 40 2.30 -15.05 6.97
CA LEU A 40 1.29 -15.58 7.90
C LEU A 40 0.71 -16.90 7.38
N THR A 41 0.43 -17.03 6.07
CA THR A 41 -0.09 -18.27 5.46
C THR A 41 0.91 -19.42 5.57
N LYS A 42 2.22 -19.15 5.49
CA LYS A 42 3.24 -20.16 5.78
C LYS A 42 3.17 -20.63 7.24
N ARG A 43 3.16 -19.69 8.20
CA ARG A 43 3.06 -20.03 9.64
C ARG A 43 1.76 -20.73 10.00
N PHE A 44 0.66 -20.38 9.35
CA PHE A 44 -0.62 -21.06 9.49
C PHE A 44 -0.52 -22.53 9.10
N ARG A 45 0.13 -22.86 7.98
CA ARG A 45 0.40 -24.25 7.58
C ARG A 45 1.32 -24.98 8.57
N ASP A 46 2.41 -24.33 9.03
CA ASP A 46 3.30 -24.88 10.06
C ASP A 46 2.51 -25.27 11.33
N ILE A 47 1.55 -24.43 11.75
CA ILE A 47 0.68 -24.65 12.91
C ILE A 47 -0.36 -25.75 12.64
N THR A 48 -0.98 -25.80 11.45
CA THR A 48 -1.93 -26.86 11.08
C THR A 48 -1.33 -28.25 11.21
N HIS A 49 -0.09 -28.45 10.74
CA HIS A 49 0.61 -29.73 10.89
C HIS A 49 0.88 -30.07 12.36
N ARG A 50 1.37 -29.10 13.15
CA ARG A 50 1.56 -29.26 14.60
C ARG A 50 0.27 -29.62 15.34
N ILE A 51 -0.88 -29.09 14.93
CA ILE A 51 -2.18 -29.39 15.53
C ILE A 51 -2.60 -30.84 15.26
N ASP A 52 -2.37 -31.37 14.05
CA ASP A 52 -2.66 -32.78 13.75
C ASP A 52 -1.74 -33.72 14.55
N ASP A 53 -0.43 -33.47 14.56
CA ASP A 53 0.53 -34.24 15.35
C ASP A 53 0.23 -34.18 16.86
N ALA A 54 -0.10 -33.00 17.39
CA ALA A 54 -0.49 -32.82 18.78
C ALA A 54 -1.83 -33.52 19.11
N LYS A 55 -2.81 -33.52 18.19
CA LYS A 55 -4.08 -34.24 18.36
C LYS A 55 -3.89 -35.76 18.32
N ARG A 56 -2.96 -36.26 17.50
CA ARG A 56 -2.52 -37.68 17.48
C ARG A 56 -1.69 -38.08 18.70
N LYS A 57 -0.91 -37.15 19.28
CA LYS A 57 -0.23 -37.30 20.59
C LYS A 57 -1.26 -37.39 21.72
N MET A 58 -2.14 -36.39 21.81
CA MET A 58 -3.24 -36.29 22.77
C MET A 58 -4.12 -37.55 22.80
N GLY A 59 -4.55 -38.07 21.64
CA GLY A 59 -5.38 -39.28 21.58
C GLY A 59 -4.72 -40.50 22.25
N ARG A 60 -3.42 -40.73 22.00
CA ARG A 60 -2.66 -41.83 22.61
C ARG A 60 -2.42 -41.63 24.11
N VAL A 61 -2.11 -40.40 24.53
CA VAL A 61 -1.92 -40.06 25.94
C VAL A 61 -3.23 -40.19 26.71
N MET A 62 -4.35 -39.71 26.16
CA MET A 62 -5.68 -39.82 26.76
C MET A 62 -6.18 -41.26 26.83
N GLN A 63 -5.91 -42.10 25.81
CA GLN A 63 -6.19 -43.53 25.86
C GLN A 63 -5.42 -44.22 27.01
N THR A 64 -4.15 -43.84 27.21
CA THR A 64 -3.33 -44.35 28.32
C THR A 64 -3.87 -43.87 29.67
N ALA A 65 -4.30 -42.61 29.76
CA ALA A 65 -4.90 -42.04 30.96
C ALA A 65 -6.21 -42.76 31.35
N ALA A 66 -7.12 -42.94 30.39
CA ALA A 66 -8.38 -43.66 30.60
C ALA A 66 -8.15 -45.12 31.04
N PHE A 67 -7.14 -45.80 30.49
CA PHE A 67 -6.76 -47.14 30.94
C PHE A 67 -6.25 -47.12 32.39
N SER A 68 -5.40 -46.16 32.77
CA SER A 68 -4.96 -46.03 34.17
C SER A 68 -6.06 -45.61 35.15
N LEU A 69 -7.14 -44.96 34.68
CA LEU A 69 -8.35 -44.76 35.50
C LEU A 69 -9.09 -46.07 35.74
N ALA A 70 -9.19 -46.94 34.73
CA ALA A 70 -9.76 -48.28 34.89
C ALA A 70 -8.89 -49.18 35.80
N GLU A 71 -7.56 -49.11 35.71
CA GLU A 71 -6.63 -49.76 36.66
C GLU A 71 -6.92 -49.31 38.11
N VAL A 72 -7.22 -48.02 38.32
CA VAL A 72 -7.60 -47.48 39.64
C VAL A 72 -8.95 -48.01 40.09
N GLN A 73 -10.02 -47.84 39.30
CA GLN A 73 -11.38 -48.22 39.71
C GLN A 73 -11.47 -49.72 40.07
N TYR A 74 -10.75 -50.58 39.33
CA TYR A 74 -10.65 -52.00 39.65
C TYR A 74 -9.87 -52.29 40.95
N ALA A 75 -8.80 -51.53 41.23
CA ALA A 75 -7.94 -51.74 42.40
C ALA A 75 -8.50 -51.13 43.71
N THR A 76 -9.30 -50.07 43.63
CA THR A 76 -9.86 -49.32 44.77
C THR A 76 -11.32 -49.67 45.06
N GLY A 77 -12.07 -50.11 44.05
CA GLY A 77 -13.53 -50.10 44.08
C GLY A 77 -14.12 -48.69 43.97
N ASP A 78 -15.44 -48.61 44.00
CA ASP A 78 -16.24 -47.40 43.68
C ASP A 78 -16.06 -46.23 44.67
N ASN A 79 -15.69 -46.51 45.93
CA ASN A 79 -15.71 -45.51 47.01
C ASN A 79 -14.69 -44.37 46.86
N ILE A 80 -13.71 -44.46 45.94
CA ILE A 80 -12.63 -43.47 45.87
C ILE A 80 -13.00 -42.18 45.12
N ALA A 81 -14.00 -42.22 44.22
CA ALA A 81 -14.38 -41.04 43.43
C ALA A 81 -14.83 -39.88 44.34
N TYR A 82 -15.77 -40.16 45.25
CA TYR A 82 -16.27 -39.21 46.25
C TYR A 82 -15.13 -38.66 47.15
N GLN A 83 -14.20 -39.52 47.58
CA GLN A 83 -13.06 -39.10 48.41
C GLN A 83 -12.09 -38.17 47.69
N VAL A 84 -11.89 -38.36 46.37
CA VAL A 84 -11.09 -37.44 45.56
C VAL A 84 -11.83 -36.12 45.37
N GLU A 85 -13.13 -36.14 45.06
CA GLU A 85 -13.94 -34.92 44.87
C GLU A 85 -14.01 -34.05 46.14
N GLU A 86 -14.28 -34.66 47.30
CA GLU A 86 -14.30 -33.96 48.61
C GLU A 86 -12.92 -33.39 49.01
N SER A 87 -11.83 -33.95 48.47
CA SER A 87 -10.47 -33.48 48.75
C SER A 87 -10.02 -32.26 47.92
N VAL A 88 -10.75 -31.88 46.86
CA VAL A 88 -10.36 -30.74 46.00
C VAL A 88 -10.83 -29.41 46.57
N GLN A 89 -9.87 -28.62 47.09
CA GLN A 89 -10.14 -27.25 47.56
C GLN A 89 -9.59 -26.15 46.63
N ASN A 90 -8.43 -26.38 46.01
CA ASN A 90 -7.75 -25.39 45.16
C ASN A 90 -7.17 -26.06 43.91
N ALA A 91 -7.08 -25.31 42.80
CA ALA A 91 -6.52 -25.83 41.57
C ALA A 91 -4.98 -25.98 41.68
N ARG A 92 -4.50 -27.22 41.84
CA ARG A 92 -3.07 -27.58 41.83
C ARG A 92 -2.40 -27.30 40.48
N PHE A 93 -3.11 -27.60 39.39
CA PHE A 93 -2.67 -27.33 38.02
C PHE A 93 -3.31 -26.02 37.56
N GLN A 94 -2.49 -25.05 37.17
CA GLN A 94 -2.90 -23.71 36.76
C GLN A 94 -2.36 -23.40 35.36
N VAL A 95 -3.00 -22.46 34.67
CA VAL A 95 -2.62 -22.08 33.30
C VAL A 95 -2.37 -20.58 33.26
N LYS A 96 -1.13 -20.20 32.91
CA LYS A 96 -0.74 -18.80 32.70
C LYS A 96 -0.87 -18.46 31.22
N ALA A 97 -1.50 -17.33 30.93
CA ALA A 97 -1.59 -16.78 29.59
C ALA A 97 -0.39 -15.87 29.30
N ARG A 98 0.31 -16.15 28.22
CA ARG A 98 1.43 -15.38 27.67
C ARG A 98 1.04 -14.86 26.29
N GLN A 99 1.74 -13.83 25.80
CA GLN A 99 1.63 -13.38 24.41
C GLN A 99 2.91 -13.70 23.64
N GLU A 100 2.78 -14.34 22.47
CA GLU A 100 3.85 -14.56 21.50
C GLU A 100 3.61 -13.66 20.28
N ASN A 101 4.66 -13.08 19.70
CA ASN A 101 4.57 -12.26 18.49
C ASN A 101 4.99 -13.07 17.26
N VAL A 102 4.01 -13.50 16.46
CA VAL A 102 4.24 -14.24 15.21
C VAL A 102 4.02 -13.29 14.02
N SER A 103 5.12 -12.88 13.39
CA SER A 103 5.12 -12.04 12.17
C SER A 103 4.32 -10.73 12.30
N GLY A 104 4.34 -10.09 13.48
CA GLY A 104 3.60 -8.86 13.74
C GLY A 104 2.11 -9.11 13.99
N VAL A 105 1.79 -10.21 14.68
CA VAL A 105 0.48 -10.58 15.22
C VAL A 105 0.73 -11.15 16.60
N PHE A 106 0.06 -10.60 17.62
CA PHE A 106 0.13 -11.12 18.98
C PHE A 106 -0.86 -12.28 19.11
N LEU A 107 -0.35 -13.46 19.45
CA LEU A 107 -1.13 -14.67 19.67
C LEU A 107 -1.04 -15.05 21.16
N PRO A 108 -2.15 -15.47 21.79
CA PRO A 108 -2.11 -16.02 23.14
C PRO A 108 -1.43 -17.40 23.09
N ALA A 109 -0.49 -17.61 24.00
CA ALA A 109 0.11 -18.90 24.29
C ALA A 109 -0.19 -19.27 25.75
N PHE A 110 -0.43 -20.56 26.01
CA PHE A 110 -0.71 -21.05 27.36
C PHE A 110 0.48 -21.83 27.92
N GLU A 111 0.94 -21.46 29.10
CA GLU A 111 1.98 -22.15 29.87
C GLU A 111 1.33 -22.83 31.08
N SER A 112 1.62 -24.11 31.30
CA SER A 112 1.11 -24.88 32.45
C SER A 112 2.03 -24.72 33.65
N GLU A 113 1.46 -24.37 34.80
CA GLU A 113 2.16 -24.25 36.08
C GLU A 113 1.53 -25.23 37.08
N VAL A 114 2.38 -26.01 37.76
CA VAL A 114 1.94 -26.95 38.80
C VAL A 114 2.41 -26.41 40.13
N ASN A 115 1.48 -26.04 41.01
CA ASN A 115 1.78 -25.71 42.38
C ASN A 115 2.13 -27.01 43.14
N GLU A 116 3.28 -27.04 43.81
CA GLU A 116 3.74 -28.24 44.53
C GLU A 116 3.27 -28.30 45.99
N ASP A 117 2.97 -27.15 46.61
CA ASP A 117 2.49 -27.03 47.98
C ASP A 117 1.08 -27.64 48.14
N ILE A 118 0.23 -27.43 47.13
CA ILE A 118 -1.10 -28.03 47.02
C ILE A 118 -0.93 -29.53 46.75
N ASN A 119 -1.48 -30.37 47.64
CA ASN A 119 -1.40 -31.83 47.53
C ASN A 119 -2.66 -32.51 48.04
N ASP A 120 -3.65 -32.56 47.16
CA ASP A 120 -5.04 -32.98 47.37
C ASP A 120 -5.20 -34.50 47.60
N PHE A 121 -4.15 -35.27 47.34
CA PHE A 121 -4.19 -36.74 47.30
C PHE A 121 -3.48 -37.38 48.51
N LYS A 122 -3.24 -36.62 49.59
CA LYS A 122 -2.50 -37.08 50.78
C LYS A 122 -3.16 -38.30 51.46
N MET A 123 -4.49 -38.38 51.48
CA MET A 123 -5.22 -39.46 52.16
C MET A 123 -5.67 -40.58 51.20
N THR A 124 -6.00 -40.25 49.94
CA THR A 124 -6.47 -41.22 48.93
C THR A 124 -5.41 -42.25 48.52
N GLY A 125 -4.13 -41.99 48.83
CA GLY A 125 -3.02 -42.92 48.60
C GLY A 125 -2.81 -43.99 49.69
N LEU A 126 -3.53 -43.93 50.82
CA LEU A 126 -3.29 -44.80 51.99
C LEU A 126 -4.09 -46.12 51.97
N GLY A 127 -5.11 -46.21 51.12
CA GLY A 127 -5.97 -47.41 50.99
C GLY A 127 -5.44 -48.46 50.00
N ARG A 128 -6.23 -49.52 49.81
CA ARG A 128 -6.00 -50.49 48.71
C ARG A 128 -6.02 -49.74 47.37
N GLY A 129 -5.02 -49.99 46.52
CA GLY A 129 -4.90 -49.36 45.21
C GLY A 129 -4.14 -48.03 45.15
N GLY A 130 -3.70 -47.45 46.28
CA GLY A 130 -3.06 -46.11 46.32
C GLY A 130 -1.87 -45.88 45.37
N GLN A 131 -1.08 -46.92 45.08
CA GLN A 131 0.00 -46.86 44.08
C GLN A 131 -0.53 -46.62 42.65
N GLN A 132 -1.67 -47.22 42.30
CA GLN A 132 -2.31 -46.98 41.00
C GLN A 132 -2.95 -45.59 40.95
N VAL A 133 -3.48 -45.08 42.07
CA VAL A 133 -4.01 -43.69 42.16
C VAL A 133 -2.89 -42.68 41.86
N GLN A 134 -1.71 -42.86 42.47
CA GLN A 134 -0.56 -41.99 42.22
C GLN A 134 -0.01 -42.15 40.78
N ARG A 135 -0.06 -43.36 40.20
CA ARG A 135 0.27 -43.59 38.78
C ARG A 135 -0.70 -42.88 37.84
N ALA A 136 -2.00 -43.05 38.04
CA ALA A 136 -3.04 -42.39 37.25
C ALA A 136 -2.92 -40.86 37.35
N LYS A 137 -2.74 -40.31 38.56
CA LYS A 137 -2.45 -38.87 38.78
C LYS A 137 -1.28 -38.38 37.94
N ALA A 138 -0.17 -39.12 37.88
CA ALA A 138 1.00 -38.75 37.08
C ALA A 138 0.76 -38.85 35.55
N VAL A 139 -0.08 -39.79 35.09
CA VAL A 139 -0.47 -39.91 33.68
C VAL A 139 -1.46 -38.79 33.29
N TYR A 140 -2.45 -38.49 34.14
CA TYR A 140 -3.42 -37.42 33.89
C TYR A 140 -2.78 -36.03 33.93
N SER A 141 -1.82 -35.75 34.82
CA SER A 141 -1.08 -34.49 34.80
C SER A 141 -0.42 -34.24 33.43
N LYS A 142 0.21 -35.27 32.85
CA LYS A 142 0.81 -35.23 31.50
C LYS A 142 -0.25 -35.15 30.40
N ALA A 143 -1.42 -35.75 30.58
CA ALA A 143 -2.53 -35.62 29.65
C ALA A 143 -3.03 -34.16 29.59
N VAL A 144 -3.24 -33.52 30.74
CA VAL A 144 -3.66 -32.12 30.84
C VAL A 144 -2.59 -31.16 30.31
N GLU A 145 -1.31 -31.40 30.61
CA GLU A 145 -0.18 -30.70 29.99
C GLU A 145 -0.25 -30.72 28.44
N THR A 146 -0.45 -31.90 27.83
CA THR A 146 -0.62 -32.00 26.36
C THR A 146 -1.93 -31.39 25.82
N LEU A 147 -2.96 -31.26 26.67
CA LEU A 147 -4.18 -30.53 26.32
C LEU A 147 -3.95 -29.02 26.33
N VAL A 148 -3.13 -28.49 27.23
CA VAL A 148 -2.74 -27.06 27.25
C VAL A 148 -1.87 -26.72 26.03
N GLU A 149 -0.90 -27.58 25.68
CA GLU A 149 -0.13 -27.46 24.43
C GLU A 149 -1.08 -27.36 23.21
N LEU A 150 -2.05 -28.26 23.12
CA LEU A 150 -3.00 -28.33 22.00
C LEU A 150 -3.97 -27.13 21.99
N ALA A 151 -4.49 -26.72 23.14
CA ALA A 151 -5.37 -25.56 23.27
C ALA A 151 -4.66 -24.26 22.86
N SER A 152 -3.41 -24.09 23.29
CA SER A 152 -2.53 -22.98 22.88
C SER A 152 -2.45 -22.88 21.35
N LEU A 153 -2.12 -23.99 20.68
CA LEU A 153 -2.06 -24.04 19.21
C LEU A 153 -3.43 -23.77 18.55
N GLN A 154 -4.52 -24.29 19.10
CA GLN A 154 -5.87 -24.09 18.55
C GLN A 154 -6.37 -22.65 18.68
N THR A 155 -6.17 -22.00 19.83
CA THR A 155 -6.54 -20.59 20.02
C THR A 155 -5.69 -19.68 19.11
N ALA A 156 -4.38 -19.94 19.01
CA ALA A 156 -3.49 -19.25 18.09
C ALA A 156 -3.92 -19.42 16.61
N PHE A 157 -4.34 -20.63 16.21
CA PHE A 157 -4.82 -20.95 14.85
C PHE A 157 -6.08 -20.15 14.48
N ILE A 158 -7.08 -20.06 15.36
CA ILE A 158 -8.34 -19.34 15.10
C ILE A 158 -8.06 -17.84 14.88
N ILE A 159 -7.27 -17.23 15.76
CA ILE A 159 -6.90 -15.81 15.66
C ILE A 159 -6.06 -15.54 14.41
N LEU A 160 -5.13 -16.44 14.07
CA LEU A 160 -4.29 -16.31 12.87
C LEU A 160 -5.10 -16.41 11.57
N ASP A 161 -6.09 -17.32 11.49
CA ASP A 161 -7.01 -17.44 10.36
C ASP A 161 -7.83 -16.15 10.15
N GLU A 162 -8.39 -15.58 11.21
CA GLU A 162 -9.12 -14.30 11.13
C GLU A 162 -8.22 -13.17 10.64
N VAL A 163 -7.00 -13.04 11.18
CA VAL A 163 -6.05 -12.01 10.75
C VAL A 163 -5.61 -12.20 9.30
N ILE A 164 -5.45 -13.44 8.82
CA ILE A 164 -5.19 -13.73 7.40
C ILE A 164 -6.38 -13.33 6.53
N LYS A 165 -7.62 -13.67 6.92
CA LYS A 165 -8.85 -13.30 6.21
C LYS A 165 -9.03 -11.78 6.12
N VAL A 166 -8.79 -11.05 7.21
CA VAL A 166 -8.83 -9.58 7.24
C VAL A 166 -7.72 -8.97 6.39
N THR A 167 -6.50 -9.54 6.43
CA THR A 167 -5.37 -9.05 5.61
C THR A 167 -5.64 -9.25 4.12
N ASN A 168 -6.09 -10.44 3.70
CA ASN A 168 -6.44 -10.72 2.31
C ASN A 168 -7.60 -9.84 1.83
N ARG A 169 -8.63 -9.62 2.65
CA ARG A 169 -9.72 -8.68 2.32
C ARG A 169 -9.19 -7.25 2.09
N ARG A 170 -8.20 -6.80 2.86
CA ARG A 170 -7.54 -5.49 2.65
C ARG A 170 -6.69 -5.45 1.37
N VAL A 171 -5.93 -6.52 1.07
CA VAL A 171 -5.14 -6.64 -0.16
C VAL A 171 -6.06 -6.53 -1.39
N ASN A 172 -7.14 -7.30 -1.44
CA ASN A 172 -8.10 -7.30 -2.55
C ASN A 172 -8.86 -5.96 -2.66
N ALA A 173 -9.19 -5.31 -1.54
CA ALA A 173 -9.82 -3.99 -1.55
C ALA A 173 -8.87 -2.89 -2.10
N ILE A 174 -7.57 -2.98 -1.82
CA ILE A 174 -6.58 -2.07 -2.42
C ILE A 174 -6.48 -2.34 -3.93
N GLU A 175 -6.36 -3.61 -4.32
CA GLU A 175 -6.14 -4.06 -5.71
C GLU A 175 -7.32 -3.76 -6.65
N HIS A 176 -8.56 -4.06 -6.23
CA HIS A 176 -9.73 -3.98 -7.10
C HIS A 176 -10.64 -2.76 -6.87
N VAL A 177 -10.43 -1.99 -5.79
CA VAL A 177 -11.25 -0.81 -5.48
C VAL A 177 -10.42 0.46 -5.38
N ILE A 178 -9.39 0.49 -4.52
CA ILE A 178 -8.67 1.74 -4.22
C ILE A 178 -7.75 2.15 -5.37
N ILE A 179 -6.97 1.23 -5.94
CA ILE A 179 -6.05 1.52 -7.05
C ILE A 179 -6.83 2.00 -8.29
N PRO A 180 -7.79 1.25 -8.86
CA PRO A 180 -8.53 1.69 -10.05
C PRO A 180 -9.30 3.00 -9.84
N ARG A 181 -9.89 3.21 -8.65
CA ARG A 181 -10.58 4.47 -8.32
C ARG A 181 -9.63 5.66 -8.23
N THR A 182 -8.39 5.45 -7.76
CA THR A 182 -7.35 6.49 -7.72
C THR A 182 -6.85 6.79 -9.14
N GLU A 183 -6.64 5.76 -9.97
CA GLU A 183 -6.22 5.89 -11.37
C GLU A 183 -7.27 6.63 -12.23
N ASN A 184 -8.55 6.26 -12.11
CA ASN A 184 -9.67 6.99 -12.73
C ASN A 184 -9.69 8.47 -12.31
N THR A 185 -9.39 8.75 -11.04
CA THR A 185 -9.36 10.13 -10.52
C THR A 185 -8.16 10.91 -11.03
N ILE A 186 -6.99 10.28 -11.18
CA ILE A 186 -5.81 10.91 -11.81
C ILE A 186 -6.08 11.18 -13.29
N SER A 187 -6.67 10.22 -14.02
CA SER A 187 -7.03 10.40 -15.43
C SER A 187 -8.01 11.57 -15.61
N TYR A 188 -8.99 11.69 -14.71
CA TYR A 188 -9.95 12.80 -14.71
C TYR A 188 -9.28 14.16 -14.47
N ILE A 189 -8.40 14.27 -13.45
CA ILE A 189 -7.71 15.52 -13.15
C ILE A 189 -6.75 15.91 -14.28
N ASN A 190 -6.07 14.96 -14.92
CA ASN A 190 -5.25 15.23 -16.11
C ASN A 190 -6.12 15.85 -17.22
N SER A 191 -7.23 15.20 -17.61
CA SER A 191 -8.07 15.70 -18.72
C SER A 191 -8.69 17.08 -18.49
N GLU A 192 -9.00 17.43 -17.23
CA GLU A 192 -9.50 18.76 -16.88
C GLU A 192 -8.38 19.82 -16.92
N LEU A 193 -7.17 19.48 -16.47
CA LEU A 193 -6.01 20.37 -16.56
C LEU A 193 -5.55 20.58 -18.00
N ASP A 194 -5.54 19.53 -18.83
CA ASP A 194 -5.15 19.60 -20.23
C ASP A 194 -6.12 20.47 -21.06
N GLU A 195 -7.41 20.51 -20.71
CA GLU A 195 -8.40 21.39 -21.36
C GLU A 195 -8.32 22.83 -20.83
N LEU A 196 -8.07 23.04 -19.52
CA LEU A 196 -7.82 24.38 -18.96
C LEU A 196 -6.56 25.04 -19.56
N ASP A 197 -5.46 24.28 -19.65
CA ASP A 197 -4.20 24.74 -20.26
C ASP A 197 -4.41 25.02 -21.77
N ARG A 198 -5.30 24.27 -22.45
CA ARG A 198 -5.71 24.52 -23.84
C ARG A 198 -6.56 25.80 -24.00
N GLU A 199 -7.53 26.04 -23.11
CA GLU A 199 -8.32 27.28 -23.10
C GLU A 199 -7.44 28.51 -22.84
N GLU A 200 -6.44 28.40 -21.96
CA GLU A 200 -5.48 29.46 -21.72
C GLU A 200 -4.56 29.69 -22.93
N PHE A 201 -4.04 28.62 -23.55
CA PHE A 201 -3.25 28.71 -24.78
C PHE A 201 -4.03 29.38 -25.93
N TYR A 202 -5.32 29.04 -26.13
CA TYR A 202 -6.15 29.68 -27.15
C TYR A 202 -6.38 31.18 -26.86
N ARG A 203 -6.62 31.54 -25.59
CA ARG A 203 -6.75 32.95 -25.16
C ARG A 203 -5.46 33.73 -25.41
N LEU A 204 -4.30 33.19 -25.02
CA LEU A 204 -3.00 33.81 -25.26
C LEU A 204 -2.73 33.98 -26.76
N LYS A 205 -3.00 32.95 -27.58
CA LYS A 205 -2.88 33.05 -29.04
C LYS A 205 -3.75 34.17 -29.62
N LYS A 206 -5.02 34.27 -29.20
CA LYS A 206 -5.93 35.33 -29.68
C LYS A 206 -5.54 36.74 -29.20
N VAL A 207 -4.89 36.88 -28.06
CA VAL A 207 -4.29 38.17 -27.62
C VAL A 207 -3.06 38.50 -28.47
N GLN A 208 -2.21 37.52 -28.79
CA GLN A 208 -1.01 37.75 -29.59
C GLN A 208 -1.32 38.04 -31.06
N GLU A 209 -2.29 37.36 -31.67
CA GLU A 209 -2.83 37.68 -33.00
C GLU A 209 -3.31 39.14 -33.06
N LYS A 210 -4.16 39.57 -32.11
CA LYS A 210 -4.63 40.97 -32.03
C LYS A 210 -3.51 41.97 -31.81
N LYS A 211 -2.45 41.60 -31.07
CA LYS A 211 -1.29 42.48 -30.86
C LYS A 211 -0.47 42.62 -32.16
N GLN A 212 -0.35 41.56 -32.95
CA GLN A 212 0.31 41.57 -34.26
C GLN A 212 -0.50 42.36 -35.30
N GLU A 213 -1.82 42.22 -35.30
CA GLU A 213 -2.75 43.04 -36.11
C GLU A 213 -2.59 44.53 -35.75
N ALA A 214 -2.53 44.88 -34.46
CA ALA A 214 -2.33 46.26 -34.00
C ALA A 214 -0.95 46.81 -34.40
N SER A 215 0.15 46.08 -34.19
CA SER A 215 1.48 46.56 -34.57
C SER A 215 1.63 46.70 -36.09
N ALA A 216 1.03 45.81 -36.89
CA ALA A 216 1.03 45.94 -38.34
C ALA A 216 0.26 47.20 -38.80
N ALA A 217 -0.88 47.51 -38.17
CA ALA A 217 -1.63 48.74 -38.44
C ALA A 217 -0.85 50.00 -38.04
N GLU A 218 -0.13 49.98 -36.91
CA GLU A 218 0.75 51.07 -36.49
C GLU A 218 1.95 51.26 -37.44
N GLU A 219 2.58 50.18 -37.91
CA GLU A 219 3.65 50.22 -38.92
C GLU A 219 3.15 50.71 -40.29
N GLU A 220 1.94 50.33 -40.70
CA GLU A 220 1.25 50.89 -41.86
C GLU A 220 0.98 52.40 -41.70
N GLU A 221 0.52 52.86 -40.54
CA GLU A 221 0.34 54.30 -40.31
C GLU A 221 1.67 55.06 -40.28
N VAL A 222 2.71 54.52 -39.65
CA VAL A 222 4.04 55.15 -39.57
C VAL A 222 4.71 55.21 -40.95
N SER A 223 4.57 54.17 -41.77
CA SER A 223 5.07 54.17 -43.16
C SER A 223 4.30 55.14 -44.05
N LYS A 224 2.96 55.19 -43.97
CA LYS A 224 2.14 56.20 -44.68
C LYS A 224 2.48 57.63 -44.25
N LYS A 225 2.70 57.88 -42.95
CA LYS A 225 3.15 59.18 -42.43
C LYS A 225 4.56 59.54 -42.91
N LYS A 226 5.50 58.59 -42.95
CA LYS A 226 6.85 58.80 -43.54
C LYS A 226 6.79 59.10 -45.03
N GLN A 227 5.94 58.40 -45.79
CA GLN A 227 5.73 58.66 -47.23
C GLN A 227 5.10 60.05 -47.46
N ALA A 228 4.12 60.47 -46.65
CA ALA A 228 3.55 61.81 -46.73
C ALA A 228 4.59 62.92 -46.43
N ILE A 229 5.51 62.69 -45.48
CA ILE A 229 6.62 63.60 -45.18
C ILE A 229 7.64 63.62 -46.33
N ALA A 230 7.99 62.46 -46.88
CA ALA A 230 8.91 62.35 -48.02
C ALA A 230 8.35 63.03 -49.28
N ASN A 231 7.05 62.86 -49.58
CA ASN A 231 6.40 63.53 -50.70
C ASN A 231 6.36 65.05 -50.50
N LYS A 232 6.12 65.56 -49.28
CA LYS A 232 6.22 67.00 -49.00
C LYS A 232 7.63 67.56 -49.22
N ALA A 233 8.66 66.86 -48.77
CA ALA A 233 10.05 67.25 -49.07
C ALA A 233 10.34 67.20 -50.59
N HIS A 234 9.64 66.35 -51.34
CA HIS A 234 9.74 66.28 -52.80
C HIS A 234 8.97 67.41 -53.51
N GLU A 235 7.86 67.90 -52.94
CA GLU A 235 7.13 69.08 -53.41
C GLU A 235 7.91 70.39 -53.10
N GLU A 236 8.50 70.50 -51.90
CA GLU A 236 9.35 71.64 -51.52
C GLU A 236 10.61 71.73 -52.40
N SER A 237 11.19 70.60 -52.81
CA SER A 237 12.33 70.56 -53.75
C SER A 237 11.97 70.70 -55.24
N HIS A 238 10.72 71.03 -55.56
CA HIS A 238 10.27 71.31 -56.94
C HIS A 238 9.88 72.77 -57.20
N ASN A 239 10.12 73.67 -56.23
CA ASN A 239 9.80 75.09 -56.35
C ASN A 239 11.03 76.01 -56.50
N GLU A 240 12.25 75.46 -56.52
CA GLU A 240 13.49 76.20 -56.81
C GLU A 240 14.32 75.53 -57.92
N GLU A 241 14.94 76.39 -58.73
CA GLU A 241 15.96 76.17 -59.77
C GLU A 241 15.66 75.26 -60.98
N GLY A 242 15.74 75.89 -62.16
CA GLY A 242 15.86 75.21 -63.45
C GLY A 242 16.95 75.83 -64.33
N SER A 243 18.11 75.16 -64.45
CA SER A 243 19.05 75.15 -65.59
C SER A 243 20.30 74.35 -65.19
N ALA A 244 20.60 73.22 -65.84
CA ALA A 244 21.51 73.07 -67.00
C ALA A 244 23.02 73.10 -66.61
N SER A 245 23.88 72.20 -67.08
CA SER A 245 23.72 71.06 -68.01
C SER A 245 24.94 70.10 -68.01
N GLU A 246 24.71 68.81 -68.30
CA GLU A 246 25.64 67.83 -68.93
C GLU A 246 26.99 67.49 -68.23
N LYS A 247 27.44 66.22 -68.17
CA LYS A 247 27.64 65.30 -69.31
C LYS A 247 27.47 63.80 -69.00
N LYS A 248 27.16 63.07 -70.07
CA LYS A 248 27.15 61.60 -70.26
C LYS A 248 28.50 61.12 -70.86
N ALA A 249 28.87 59.82 -70.90
CA ALA A 249 28.45 58.63 -70.13
C ALA A 249 29.32 57.39 -70.52
N GLU A 250 29.03 56.25 -69.87
CA GLU A 250 29.30 54.84 -70.29
C GLU A 250 30.78 54.39 -70.32
N SER A 251 31.15 53.11 -70.08
CA SER A 251 30.53 51.91 -69.44
C SER A 251 31.69 50.93 -69.09
N SER A 252 31.62 49.68 -68.60
CA SER A 252 30.63 48.62 -68.24
C SER A 252 31.38 47.59 -67.33
N ALA A 253 30.89 46.50 -66.72
CA ALA A 253 29.59 45.97 -66.23
C ALA A 253 29.90 44.69 -65.37
N GLY A 254 28.96 44.14 -64.58
CA GLY A 254 29.17 42.89 -63.82
C GLY A 254 27.96 42.39 -63.01
N ALA A 255 27.84 41.06 -62.84
CA ALA A 255 26.80 40.35 -62.06
C ALA A 255 27.30 39.99 -60.63
N ASN A 256 26.59 39.35 -59.68
CA ASN A 256 25.44 38.43 -59.78
C ASN A 256 24.61 38.34 -58.45
N ALA A 257 23.68 37.37 -58.36
CA ALA A 257 22.58 37.25 -57.38
C ALA A 257 22.90 36.59 -56.00
N PRO A 258 21.94 36.48 -55.02
CA PRO A 258 22.16 36.11 -53.61
C PRO A 258 21.95 34.60 -53.31
N PRO A 259 21.94 34.14 -52.03
CA PRO A 259 20.66 34.02 -51.30
C PRO A 259 20.72 34.17 -49.75
N GLU A 260 19.55 34.07 -49.10
CA GLU A 260 19.34 33.93 -47.65
C GLU A 260 19.69 32.51 -47.13
N LYS A 261 19.82 32.33 -45.79
CA LYS A 261 19.76 31.03 -45.11
C LYS A 261 19.22 31.12 -43.67
N ASP A 262 18.57 30.03 -43.25
CA ASP A 262 18.05 29.77 -41.90
C ASP A 262 19.06 29.96 -40.75
N ILE A 263 18.54 30.30 -39.57
CA ILE A 263 19.27 30.33 -38.29
C ILE A 263 18.48 29.57 -37.20
N LEU A 264 18.12 28.31 -37.46
CA LEU A 264 17.53 27.39 -36.47
C LEU A 264 17.89 25.91 -36.74
N ASN A 265 19.16 25.53 -36.56
CA ASN A 265 19.51 24.20 -36.07
C ASN A 265 20.99 24.11 -35.63
N GLU A 266 21.30 23.03 -34.90
CA GLU A 266 22.62 22.69 -34.33
C GLU A 266 23.11 23.66 -33.22
N GLY A 267 23.66 23.19 -32.10
CA GLY A 267 23.80 21.79 -31.69
C GLY A 267 24.88 21.55 -30.65
N GLU A 268 24.80 22.17 -29.46
CA GLU A 268 25.76 21.91 -28.38
C GLU A 268 25.24 20.79 -27.45
N GLU A 269 25.82 19.59 -27.62
CA GLU A 269 25.84 18.57 -26.59
C GLU A 269 26.81 19.01 -25.49
N ASP A 270 26.44 18.91 -24.22
CA ASP A 270 27.40 18.96 -23.12
C ASP A 270 27.12 17.85 -22.11
N ILE A 271 28.18 17.13 -21.72
CA ILE A 271 28.10 15.84 -21.03
C ILE A 271 28.48 16.01 -19.57
N ILE A 272 27.57 15.66 -18.66
CA ILE A 272 27.86 15.55 -17.22
C ILE A 272 27.56 14.13 -16.75
N PHE A 273 28.55 13.51 -16.10
CA PHE A 273 28.49 12.23 -15.39
C PHE A 273 27.99 12.40 -13.95
#